data_AF-A0A7T0KDS8-F1
#
_entry.id   AF-A0A7T0KDS8-F1
#
_cell.length_a   1.000
_cell.length_b   1.000
_cell.length_c   1.000
_cell.angle_alpha   90.00
_cell.angle_beta   90.00
_cell.angle_gamma   90.00
#
_symmetry.space_group_name_H-M   'P 1'
#
loop_
_entity.id
_entity.type
_entity.pdbx_description
1 polymer ?
#
loop_
_entity_poly.entity_id
_entity_poly.type
_entity_poly.pdbx_seq_one_letter_code
_entity_poly.pdbx_strand_id
1 'polypeptide(L)'
;MRTFEIDTDYTRALARDLDAQAQPQPHHLPVLPGGPLGDFCSALAAAFHNLTARDNQLRADFAYLADTAVATSNAAESADATSATACASLLGGS
;
A
#
# COMPACT_ATOMS: atom_id res chain seq x y z
N MET A 1 7.71 12.73 -27.72
CA MET A 1 8.18 12.09 -26.47
C MET A 1 7.48 12.81 -25.32
N ARG A 2 6.63 12.15 -24.54
CA ARG A 2 6.08 12.75 -23.32
C ARG A 2 7.04 12.40 -22.19
N THR A 3 7.61 13.40 -21.55
CA THR A 3 8.33 13.21 -20.29
C THR A 3 7.32 12.78 -19.24
N PHE A 4 7.62 11.67 -18.57
CA PHE A 4 6.88 11.22 -17.40
C PHE A 4 7.50 11.91 -16.20
N GLU A 5 6.70 12.67 -15.45
CA GLU A 5 7.12 13.40 -14.27
C GLU A 5 6.56 12.68 -13.05
N ILE A 6 7.45 12.30 -12.13
CA ILE A 6 7.08 11.64 -10.88
C ILE A 6 7.09 12.72 -9.80
N ASP A 7 5.91 13.02 -9.27
CA ASP A 7 5.79 13.82 -8.04
C ASP A 7 6.18 12.94 -6.85
N THR A 8 7.44 13.02 -6.43
CA THR A 8 8.01 12.21 -5.36
C THR A 8 7.43 12.57 -3.99
N ASP A 9 7.02 13.81 -3.78
CA ASP A 9 6.40 14.27 -2.53
C ASP A 9 4.98 13.70 -2.39
N TYR A 10 4.18 13.79 -3.45
CA TYR A 10 2.86 13.17 -3.48
C TYR A 10 2.96 11.64 -3.33
N THR A 11 3.92 11.02 -4.02
CA THR A 11 4.10 9.55 -3.97
C THR A 11 4.48 9.07 -2.56
N ARG A 12 5.32 9.81 -1.83
CA ARG A 12 5.61 9.51 -0.42
C ARG A 12 4.44 9.78 0.52
N ALA A 13 3.66 10.83 0.29
CA ALA A 13 2.46 11.10 1.07
C ALA A 13 1.47 9.94 0.94
N LEU A 14 1.21 9.51 -0.30
CA LEU A 14 0.37 8.34 -0.59
C LEU A 14 0.91 7.06 0.06
N ALA A 15 2.22 6.84 0.04
CA ALA A 15 2.83 5.67 0.69
C ALA A 15 2.55 5.63 2.20
N ARG A 16 2.61 6.77 2.89
CA ARG A 16 2.28 6.88 4.32
C ARG A 16 0.81 6.60 4.58
N ASP A 17 -0.07 7.09 3.73
CA ASP A 17 -1.52 6.85 3.86
C ASP A 17 -1.84 5.36 3.67
N LEU A 18 -1.23 4.71 2.68
CA LEU A 18 -1.38 3.27 2.44
C LEU A 18 -0.84 2.44 3.59
N ASP A 19 0.32 2.79 4.14
CA ASP A 19 0.91 2.11 5.30
C ASP A 19 0.02 2.25 6.55
N ALA A 20 -0.58 3.42 6.76
CA ALA A 20 -1.56 3.63 7.83
C ALA A 20 -2.81 2.75 7.67
N GLN A 21 -3.31 2.56 6.45
CA GLN A 21 -4.46 1.69 6.15
C GLN A 21 -4.12 0.19 6.24
N ALA A 22 -2.85 -0.18 6.05
CA ALA A 22 -2.40 -1.56 6.20
C ALA A 22 -2.42 -2.04 7.67
N GLN A 23 -2.36 -1.12 8.64
CA GLN A 23 -2.25 -1.46 10.07
C GLN A 23 -3.46 -2.25 10.58
N PRO A 24 -3.28 -3.44 11.18
CA PRO A 24 -4.38 -4.32 11.61
C PRO A 24 -5.44 -3.60 12.44
N GLN A 25 -6.72 -3.83 12.11
CA GLN A 25 -7.83 -3.40 12.98
C GLN A 25 -8.46 -4.60 13.67
N PRO A 26 -8.84 -4.46 14.96
CA PRO A 26 -9.49 -5.54 15.68
C PRO A 26 -10.88 -5.78 15.12
N HIS A 27 -11.08 -6.93 14.48
CA HIS A 27 -12.41 -7.42 14.11
C HIS A 27 -12.97 -8.24 15.27
N HIS A 28 -13.97 -7.70 15.97
CA HIS A 28 -14.71 -8.46 16.97
C HIS A 28 -15.75 -9.33 16.26
N LEU A 29 -15.60 -10.66 16.35
CA LEU A 29 -16.62 -11.57 15.87
C LEU A 29 -17.88 -11.44 16.74
N PRO A 30 -19.08 -11.32 16.15
CA PRO A 30 -20.31 -11.32 16.92
C PRO A 30 -20.53 -12.68 17.59
N VAL A 31 -21.01 -12.66 18.84
CA VAL A 31 -21.39 -13.89 19.56
C VAL A 31 -22.66 -14.45 18.93
N LEU A 32 -22.58 -15.66 18.39
CA LEU A 32 -23.69 -16.29 17.70
C LEU A 32 -24.53 -17.14 18.67
N PRO A 33 -25.87 -16.95 18.73
CA PRO A 33 -26.73 -17.75 19.58
C PRO A 33 -26.85 -19.19 19.03
N GLY A 34 -26.73 -20.19 19.90
CA GLY A 34 -27.02 -21.57 19.56
C GLY A 34 -28.53 -21.85 19.44
N GLY A 35 -28.91 -22.98 18.84
CA GLY A 35 -30.31 -23.44 18.76
C GLY A 35 -30.77 -23.76 17.33
N PRO A 36 -32.07 -23.65 17.01
CA PRO A 36 -32.63 -24.03 15.69
C PRO A 36 -32.09 -23.20 14.52
N LEU A 37 -31.35 -22.12 14.79
CA LEU A 37 -30.65 -21.28 13.82
C LEU A 37 -29.16 -21.63 13.68
N GLY A 38 -28.72 -22.79 14.16
CA GLY A 38 -27.32 -23.21 14.15
C GLY A 38 -26.67 -23.18 12.77
N ASP A 39 -27.36 -23.65 11.73
CA ASP A 39 -26.86 -23.64 10.35
C ASP A 39 -26.67 -22.22 9.81
N PHE A 40 -27.62 -21.32 10.11
CA PHE A 40 -27.50 -19.90 9.76
C PHE A 40 -26.31 -19.25 10.49
N CYS A 41 -26.15 -19.53 11.78
CA CYS A 41 -25.04 -19.01 12.57
C CYS A 41 -23.69 -19.52 12.06
N SER A 42 -23.61 -20.79 11.66
CA SER A 42 -22.42 -21.39 11.05
C SER A 42 -22.07 -20.71 9.72
N ALA A 43 -23.07 -20.51 8.84
CA ALA A 43 -22.88 -19.79 7.57
C ALA A 43 -22.43 -18.34 7.79
N LEU A 44 -22.99 -17.65 8.79
CA LEU A 44 -22.61 -16.29 9.17
C LEU A 44 -21.17 -16.24 9.69
N ALA A 45 -20.77 -17.18 10.56
CA ALA A 45 -19.39 -17.30 11.03
C ALA A 45 -18.40 -17.49 9.88
N ALA A 46 -18.72 -18.38 8.93
CA ALA A 46 -17.90 -18.61 7.75
C ALA A 46 -17.79 -17.36 6.86
N ALA A 47 -18.88 -16.61 6.70
CA ALA A 47 -18.86 -15.34 5.97
C ALA A 47 -17.96 -14.31 6.65
N PHE A 48 -18.03 -14.16 7.97
CA PHE A 48 -17.13 -13.28 8.72
C PHE A 48 -15.67 -13.70 8.58
N HIS A 49 -15.37 -15.00 8.67
CA HIS A 49 -14.01 -15.50 8.48
C HIS A 49 -13.46 -15.14 7.09
N ASN A 50 -14.27 -15.33 6.05
CA ASN A 50 -13.89 -14.98 4.67
C ASN A 50 -13.69 -13.46 4.49
N LEU A 51 -14.51 -12.63 5.13
CA LEU A 51 -14.33 -11.17 5.11
C LEU A 51 -13.03 -10.78 5.80
N THR A 52 -12.74 -11.32 6.99
CA THR A 52 -11.49 -11.06 7.70
C THR A 52 -10.28 -11.51 6.89
N ALA A 53 -10.35 -12.68 6.24
CA ALA A 53 -9.26 -13.16 5.38
C ALA A 53 -9.01 -12.22 4.19
N ARG A 54 -10.07 -11.74 3.54
CA ARG A 54 -9.97 -10.76 2.44
C ARG A 54 -9.46 -9.41 2.92
N ASP A 55 -9.89 -8.94 4.07
CA ASP A 55 -9.40 -7.70 4.67
C ASP A 55 -7.91 -7.77 4.97
N ASN A 56 -7.43 -8.91 5.51
CA ASN A 56 -6.01 -9.15 5.72
C ASN A 56 -5.21 -9.15 4.41
N GLN A 57 -5.77 -9.73 3.34
CA GLN A 57 -5.16 -9.71 2.02
C GLN A 57 -5.04 -8.28 1.49
N LEU A 58 -6.12 -7.48 1.57
CA LEU A 58 -6.12 -6.09 1.13
C LEU A 58 -5.10 -5.23 1.89
N ARG A 59 -4.94 -5.47 3.20
CA ARG A 59 -3.90 -4.80 4.00
C ARG A 59 -2.50 -5.16 3.54
N ALA A 60 -2.24 -6.42 3.22
CA ALA A 60 -0.95 -6.85 2.68
C ALA A 60 -0.66 -6.16 1.33
N ASP A 61 -1.68 -6.02 0.49
CA ASP A 61 -1.56 -5.31 -0.79
C ASP A 61 -1.27 -3.82 -0.58
N PHE A 62 -1.91 -3.16 0.40
CA PHE A 62 -1.60 -1.77 0.75
C PHE A 62 -0.17 -1.59 1.25
N ALA A 63 0.31 -2.47 2.12
CA ALA A 63 1.70 -2.45 2.59
C ALA A 63 2.70 -2.60 1.43
N TYR A 64 2.42 -3.53 0.52
CA TYR A 64 3.24 -3.73 -0.68
C TYR A 64 3.26 -2.51 -1.60
N LEU A 65 2.10 -1.86 -1.81
CA LEU A 65 2.02 -0.64 -2.61
C LEU A 65 2.74 0.54 -1.95
N ALA A 66 2.66 0.67 -0.63
CA ALA A 66 3.40 1.69 0.12
C ALA A 66 4.91 1.54 -0.07
N ASP A 67 5.44 0.32 0.09
CA ASP A 67 6.86 0.03 -0.12
C ASP A 67 7.30 0.31 -1.57
N THR A 68 6.50 -0.14 -2.53
CA THR A 68 6.75 0.08 -3.96
C THR A 68 6.76 1.58 -4.29
N ALA A 69 5.86 2.37 -3.71
CA ALA A 69 5.80 3.82 -3.90
C ALA A 69 7.04 4.54 -3.34
N VAL A 70 7.53 4.12 -2.17
CA VAL A 70 8.79 4.63 -1.59
C VAL A 70 9.97 4.26 -2.48
N ALA A 71 10.08 3.00 -2.90
CA ALA A 71 11.15 2.54 -3.78
C ALA A 71 11.18 3.30 -5.10
N THR A 72 10.00 3.53 -5.70
CA THR A 72 9.85 4.29 -6.94
C THR A 72 10.26 5.76 -6.77
N SER A 73 9.84 6.39 -5.67
CA SER A 73 10.22 7.78 -5.36
C SER A 73 11.73 7.92 -5.24
N ASN A 74 12.38 7.01 -4.50
CA ASN A 74 13.83 7.03 -4.33
C ASN A 74 14.56 6.79 -5.66
N ALA A 75 14.05 5.90 -6.51
CA ALA A 75 14.61 5.65 -7.83
C ALA A 75 14.52 6.88 -8.75
N ALA A 76 13.39 7.61 -8.70
CA ALA A 76 13.21 8.85 -9.46
C ALA A 76 14.22 9.92 -9.04
N GLU A 77 14.39 10.15 -7.74
CA GLU A 77 15.35 11.15 -7.24
C GLU A 77 16.81 10.80 -7.57
N SER A 78 17.16 9.52 -7.51
CA SER A 78 18.49 9.05 -7.89
C SER A 78 18.77 9.27 -9.39
N ALA A 79 17.77 9.03 -10.24
CA ALA A 79 17.85 9.29 -11.67
C ALA A 79 18.02 10.79 -11.98
N ASP A 80 17.27 11.65 -11.27
CA ASP A 80 17.38 13.11 -11.41
C ASP A 80 18.73 13.63 -10.93
N ALA A 81 19.23 13.15 -9.78
CA ALA A 81 20.56 13.53 -9.27
C ALA A 81 21.69 13.10 -10.21
N THR A 82 21.59 11.91 -10.81
CA THR A 82 22.55 11.42 -11.80
C THR A 82 22.54 12.30 -13.05
N SER A 83 21.34 12.67 -13.52
CA SER A 83 21.16 13.54 -14.68
C SER A 83 21.71 14.95 -14.43
N ALA A 84 21.44 15.53 -13.26
CA ALA A 84 21.97 16.82 -12.86
C ALA A 84 23.51 16.82 -12.79
N THR A 85 24.10 15.74 -12.24
CA THR A 85 25.56 15.57 -12.16
C THR A 85 26.21 15.46 -13.54
N ALA A 86 25.57 14.72 -14.46
CA ALA A 86 26.03 14.61 -15.85
C ALA A 86 26.00 15.97 -16.57
N CYS A 87 24.92 16.73 -16.41
CA CYS A 87 24.81 18.09 -16.95
C CYS A 87 25.88 19.04 -16.37
N ALA A 88 26.12 18.99 -15.05
CA ALA A 88 27.14 19.82 -14.40
C ALA A 88 28.55 19.49 -14.92
N SER A 89 28.85 18.20 -15.13
CA SER A 89 30.14 17.74 -15.68
C SER A 89 30.37 18.24 -17.11
N LEU A 90 29.32 18.31 -17.92
CA LEU A 90 29.38 18.83 -19.29
C LEU A 90 29.58 20.36 -19.33
N LEU A 91 29.05 21.09 -18.35
CA LEU A 91 29.13 22.56 -18.29
C LEU A 91 30.39 23.08 -17.57
N GLY A 92 30.98 22.28 -16.68
CA GLY A 92 32.19 22.64 -15.91
C GLY A 92 33.52 22.22 -16.54
N GLY A 93 33.49 21.48 -17.65
CA GLY A 93 34.68 21.13 -18.43
C GLY A 93 34.96 22.16 -19.53
N SER A 94 35.62 23.27 -19.20
CA SER A 94 36.21 24.23 -20.14
C SER A 94 37.48 24.83 -19.56
#